data_AF-A0AAW1TDN8-F1
#
_entry.id   AF-A0AAW1TDN8-F1
#
_cell.length_a   1.000
_cell.length_b   1.000
_cell.length_c   1.000
_cell.angle_alpha   90.00
_cell.angle_beta   90.00
_cell.angle_gamma   90.00
#
_symmetry.space_group_name_H-M   'P 1'
#
loop_
_entity.id
_entity.type
_entity.pdbx_description
1 polymer ?
#
loop_
_entity_poly.entity_id
_entity_poly.type
_entity_poly.pdbx_seq_one_letter_code
_entity_poly.pdbx_strand_id
1 'polypeptide(L)'
;MVARSPPPTARQARPAESFSNASARHNTLRASDPRPSPIVPDAGSPSYLQDNSRFDRDFIAAERTRKDELHRHDEARWDRVRGEAQARELIRQAAEEAVDAHERYLQPTGGARSNQSGGSFDILTLQYHNTPSGHQLQQEDEAKKNRAVQRSVFINRKQHPLPYDIITNQPHKAL
;
A
#
# COMPACT_ATOMS: atom_id res chain seq x y z
N MET A 1 -37.42 -4.18 -2.39
CA MET A 1 -37.41 -4.61 -0.98
C MET A 1 -35.96 -4.60 -0.51
N VAL A 2 -35.55 -3.57 0.23
CA VAL A 2 -34.15 -3.37 0.64
C VAL A 2 -33.97 -3.92 2.06
N ALA A 3 -33.17 -4.98 2.19
CA ALA A 3 -32.83 -5.58 3.47
C ALA A 3 -31.95 -4.61 4.28
N ARG A 4 -32.48 -4.09 5.39
CA ARG A 4 -31.73 -3.28 6.35
C ARG A 4 -30.91 -4.21 7.23
N SER A 5 -29.60 -4.02 7.23
CA SER A 5 -28.66 -4.68 8.14
C SER A 5 -28.94 -4.31 9.60
N PRO A 6 -28.82 -5.26 10.56
CA PRO A 6 -29.04 -4.97 11.97
C PRO A 6 -27.87 -4.16 12.56
N PRO A 7 -28.12 -3.31 13.59
CA PRO A 7 -27.09 -2.49 14.23
C PRO A 7 -26.10 -3.34 15.05
N PRO A 8 -24.86 -2.85 15.25
CA PRO A 8 -23.88 -3.55 16.07
C PRO A 8 -24.31 -3.57 17.54
N THR A 9 -24.38 -4.77 18.12
CA THR A 9 -24.64 -5.03 19.54
C THR A 9 -23.69 -4.24 20.43
N ALA A 10 -24.27 -3.40 21.29
CA ALA A 10 -23.56 -2.68 22.33
C ALA A 10 -22.79 -3.67 23.24
N ARG A 11 -21.46 -3.54 23.24
CA ARG A 11 -20.58 -4.30 24.12
C ARG A 11 -20.87 -3.85 25.55
N GLN A 12 -21.56 -4.69 26.33
CA GLN A 12 -21.86 -4.42 27.73
C GLN A 12 -20.54 -4.17 28.48
N ALA A 13 -20.42 -2.98 29.08
CA ALA A 13 -19.32 -2.64 29.95
C ALA A 13 -19.34 -3.57 31.17
N ARG A 14 -18.24 -4.30 31.39
CA ARG A 14 -18.07 -5.09 32.61
C ARG A 14 -18.06 -4.13 33.81
N PRO A 15 -18.79 -4.43 34.90
CA PRO A 15 -18.65 -3.66 36.13
C PRO A 15 -17.21 -3.79 36.63
N ALA A 16 -16.64 -2.68 37.08
CA ALA A 16 -15.34 -2.65 37.72
C ALA A 16 -15.43 -3.43 39.04
N GLU A 17 -14.95 -4.67 39.03
CA GLU A 17 -14.75 -5.42 40.26
C GLU A 17 -13.71 -4.70 41.10
N SER A 18 -14.18 -4.19 42.24
CA SER A 18 -13.37 -3.62 43.30
C SER A 18 -12.43 -4.69 43.85
N PHE A 19 -11.17 -4.65 43.43
CA PHE A 19 -10.08 -5.35 44.10
C PHE A 19 -9.77 -4.67 45.44
N SER A 20 -10.67 -4.83 46.42
CA SER A 20 -10.43 -4.43 47.79
C SER A 20 -9.75 -5.58 48.55
N ASN A 21 -8.61 -5.27 49.15
CA ASN A 21 -8.08 -5.90 50.36
C ASN A 21 -7.51 -7.32 50.24
N ALA A 22 -6.34 -7.43 49.60
CA ALA A 22 -5.42 -8.54 49.87
C ALA A 22 -3.95 -8.09 49.76
N SER A 23 -3.54 -7.06 50.49
CA SER A 23 -2.12 -6.80 50.77
C SER A 23 -1.96 -5.92 52.00
N ALA A 24 -2.49 -6.39 53.13
CA ALA A 24 -2.33 -5.75 54.42
C ALA A 24 -1.86 -6.78 55.44
N ARG A 25 -0.58 -7.18 55.35
CA ARG A 25 0.17 -7.84 56.43
C ARG A 25 1.66 -7.85 56.06
N HIS A 26 2.45 -7.19 56.90
CA HIS A 26 3.92 -7.01 56.85
C HIS A 26 4.47 -5.88 56.00
N ASN A 27 4.33 -4.64 56.48
CA ASN A 27 5.50 -3.77 56.66
C ASN A 27 5.22 -2.65 57.68
N THR A 28 5.20 -2.99 58.97
CA THR A 28 5.21 -1.98 60.04
C THR A 28 6.64 -1.62 60.37
N LEU A 29 7.28 -0.84 59.48
CA LEU A 29 8.45 -0.03 59.82
C LEU A 29 8.02 1.44 59.75
N ARG A 30 7.50 1.90 60.88
CA ARG A 30 7.71 3.22 61.50
C ARG A 30 8.13 4.36 60.55
N ALA A 31 7.21 5.30 60.33
CA ALA A 31 7.53 6.61 59.78
C ALA A 31 8.40 7.41 60.75
N SER A 32 9.53 7.95 60.28
CA SER A 32 10.06 9.26 60.68
C SER A 32 11.32 9.60 59.85
N ASP A 33 11.09 10.17 58.67
CA ASP A 33 11.79 11.33 58.13
C ASP A 33 11.26 11.53 56.71
N PRO A 34 10.57 12.62 56.37
CA PRO A 34 10.49 13.05 54.99
C PRO A 34 11.87 13.59 54.62
N ARG A 35 12.86 12.71 54.46
CA ARG A 35 14.08 13.13 53.79
C ARG A 35 13.63 13.47 52.38
N PRO A 36 13.78 14.72 51.93
CA PRO A 36 13.58 15.00 50.52
C PRO A 36 14.49 14.02 49.77
N SER A 37 13.90 13.23 48.87
CA SER A 37 14.67 12.37 47.98
C SER A 37 15.81 13.23 47.44
N PRO A 38 17.09 12.89 47.63
CA PRO A 38 18.21 13.78 47.33
C PRO A 38 18.34 14.14 45.83
N ILE A 39 17.45 13.58 45.01
CA ILE A 39 17.36 13.70 43.55
C ILE A 39 16.19 14.62 43.12
N VAL A 40 15.30 14.99 44.04
CA VAL A 40 14.15 15.88 43.76
C VAL A 40 14.37 17.19 44.51
N PRO A 41 14.64 18.30 43.79
CA PRO A 41 14.80 19.60 44.41
C PRO A 41 13.49 20.07 45.08
N ASP A 42 13.58 20.93 46.08
CA ASP A 42 12.41 21.42 46.83
C ASP A 42 11.49 22.28 45.96
N ALA A 43 10.18 22.25 46.21
CA ALA A 43 9.13 22.84 45.36
C ALA A 43 9.24 24.36 45.17
N GLY A 44 9.87 25.06 46.11
CA GLY A 44 10.15 26.50 46.03
C GLY A 44 11.49 26.84 45.36
N SER A 45 12.28 25.84 44.97
CA SER A 45 13.58 26.07 44.33
C SER A 45 13.43 26.37 42.83
N PRO A 46 14.31 27.21 42.25
CA PRO A 46 14.30 27.48 40.81
C PRO A 46 14.67 26.25 39.95
N SER A 47 15.15 25.16 40.59
CA SER A 47 15.46 23.89 39.94
C SER A 47 14.30 22.89 40.00
N TYR A 48 13.19 23.23 40.67
CA TYR A 48 12.00 22.40 40.72
C TYR A 48 11.22 22.43 39.41
N LEU A 49 11.02 21.24 38.86
CA LEU A 49 10.13 20.98 37.74
C LEU A 49 9.04 20.03 38.24
N GLN A 50 7.78 20.30 37.89
CA GLN A 50 6.71 19.35 38.14
C GLN A 50 7.00 18.05 37.39
N ASP A 51 6.67 16.90 37.98
CA ASP A 51 6.98 15.58 37.43
C ASP A 51 6.47 15.40 35.98
N ASN A 52 5.30 15.94 35.64
CA ASN A 52 4.77 15.95 34.27
C ASN A 52 5.74 16.62 33.26
N SER A 53 6.30 17.78 33.62
CA SER A 53 7.23 18.57 32.81
C SER A 53 8.67 18.04 32.84
N ARG A 54 8.99 17.15 33.80
CA ARG A 54 10.29 16.50 33.92
C ARG A 54 10.47 15.46 32.81
N PHE A 55 9.44 14.67 32.53
CA PHE A 55 9.48 13.61 31.53
C PHE A 55 9.33 14.10 30.09
N ASP A 56 8.79 15.30 29.86
CA ASP A 56 8.70 15.91 28.53
C ASP A 56 10.05 16.39 27.98
N ARG A 57 11.03 16.64 28.87
CA ARG A 57 12.40 17.01 28.50
C ARG A 57 13.35 15.82 28.38
N ASP A 58 12.88 14.62 28.68
CA ASP A 58 13.67 13.40 28.54
C ASP A 58 13.79 13.01 27.06
N PHE A 59 14.95 12.44 26.71
CA PHE A 59 15.22 11.89 25.38
C PHE A 59 14.11 10.95 24.88
N ILE A 60 13.43 10.25 25.80
CA ILE A 60 12.34 9.31 25.51
C ILE A 60 11.12 10.04 24.92
N ALA A 61 10.77 11.23 25.42
CA ALA A 61 9.65 12.00 24.89
C ALA A 61 9.93 12.49 23.47
N ALA A 62 11.15 12.99 23.21
CA ALA A 62 11.59 13.40 21.88
C ALA A 62 11.68 12.22 20.87
N GLU A 63 12.06 11.03 21.34
CA GLU A 63 12.10 9.83 20.51
C GLU A 63 10.69 9.34 20.16
N ARG A 64 9.75 9.45 21.11
CA ARG A 64 8.34 9.15 20.89
C ARG A 64 7.70 10.11 19.88
N THR A 65 7.90 11.41 20.02
CA THR A 65 7.33 12.38 19.05
C THR A 65 7.88 12.14 17.64
N ARG A 66 9.19 11.85 17.52
CA ARG A 66 9.80 11.49 16.23
C ARG A 66 9.18 10.23 15.63
N LYS A 67 8.93 9.19 16.43
CA LYS A 67 8.25 7.97 15.99
C LYS A 67 6.81 8.23 15.54
N ASP A 68 6.08 9.03 16.30
CA ASP A 68 4.71 9.40 15.98
C ASP A 68 4.63 10.21 14.68
N GLU A 69 5.59 11.11 14.42
CA GLU A 69 5.70 11.85 13.16
C GLU A 69 5.98 10.94 11.96
N LEU A 70 6.93 10.00 12.10
CA LEU A 70 7.21 8.99 11.06
C LEU A 70 5.98 8.13 10.77
N HIS A 71 5.29 7.68 11.82
CA HIS A 71 4.07 6.88 11.67
C HIS A 71 2.99 7.64 10.90
N ARG A 72 2.73 8.91 11.27
CA ARG A 72 1.75 9.76 10.56
C ARG A 72 2.13 9.98 9.09
N HIS A 73 3.41 10.16 8.81
CA HIS A 73 3.89 10.32 7.44
C HIS A 73 3.64 9.04 6.61
N ASP A 74 3.93 7.88 7.19
CA ASP A 74 3.69 6.59 6.53
C ASP A 74 2.20 6.32 6.34
N GLU A 75 1.36 6.59 7.33
CA GLU A 75 -0.11 6.50 7.22
C GLU A 75 -0.64 7.38 6.07
N ALA A 76 -0.23 8.65 6.01
CA ALA A 76 -0.63 9.56 4.94
C ALA A 76 -0.20 9.07 3.55
N ARG A 77 1.00 8.48 3.46
CA ARG A 77 1.49 7.86 2.22
C ARG A 77 0.61 6.67 1.81
N TRP A 78 0.28 5.79 2.76
CA TRP A 78 -0.56 4.62 2.47
C TRP A 78 -2.00 4.99 2.12
N ASP A 79 -2.56 6.02 2.74
CA ASP A 79 -3.87 6.56 2.40
C ASP A 79 -3.91 7.07 0.97
N ARG A 80 -2.88 7.82 0.55
CA ARG A 80 -2.75 8.27 -0.83
C ARG A 80 -2.68 7.11 -1.81
N VAL A 81 -1.85 6.11 -1.53
CA VAL A 81 -1.72 4.91 -2.40
C VAL A 81 -3.05 4.16 -2.50
N ARG A 82 -3.79 4.01 -1.39
CA ARG A 82 -5.12 3.40 -1.38
C ARG A 82 -6.13 4.20 -2.21
N GLY A 83 -6.14 5.52 -2.07
CA GLY A 83 -7.01 6.39 -2.86
C GLY A 83 -6.71 6.33 -4.35
N GLU A 84 -5.43 6.34 -4.73
CA GLU A 84 -5.01 6.19 -6.13
C GLU A 84 -5.40 4.82 -6.71
N ALA A 85 -5.26 3.74 -5.92
CA ALA A 85 -5.67 2.40 -6.34
C ALA A 85 -7.19 2.30 -6.54
N GLN A 86 -7.98 2.86 -5.62
CA GLN A 86 -9.44 2.92 -5.75
C GLN A 86 -9.87 3.71 -6.98
N ALA A 87 -9.24 4.87 -7.25
CA ALA A 87 -9.54 5.67 -8.43
C ALA A 87 -9.26 4.89 -9.73
N ARG A 88 -8.14 4.16 -9.80
CA ARG A 88 -7.81 3.31 -10.96
C ARG A 88 -8.81 2.18 -11.15
N GLU A 89 -9.24 1.56 -10.06
CA GLU A 89 -10.24 0.48 -10.09
C GLU A 89 -11.59 0.97 -10.61
N LEU A 90 -12.06 2.14 -10.16
CA LEU A 90 -13.31 2.74 -10.65
C LEU A 90 -13.24 3.07 -12.15
N ILE A 91 -12.08 3.57 -12.62
CA ILE A 91 -11.87 3.82 -14.06
C ILE A 91 -11.89 2.50 -14.85
N ARG A 92 -11.26 1.45 -14.32
CA ARG A 92 -11.26 0.12 -14.96
C ARG A 92 -12.67 -0.45 -15.07
N GLN A 93 -13.43 -0.41 -13.97
CA GLN A 93 -14.82 -0.88 -13.94
C GLN A 93 -15.71 -0.12 -14.92
N ALA A 94 -15.59 1.22 -14.97
CA ALA A 94 -16.34 2.02 -15.93
C ALA A 94 -15.98 1.71 -17.39
N ALA A 95 -14.71 1.39 -17.66
CA ALA A 95 -14.26 0.97 -18.99
C ALA A 95 -14.78 -0.44 -19.37
N GLU A 96 -14.76 -1.39 -18.42
CA GLU A 96 -15.31 -2.74 -18.61
C GLU A 96 -16.82 -2.69 -18.88
N GLU A 97 -17.59 -1.89 -18.13
CA GLU A 97 -19.02 -1.71 -18.35
C GLU A 97 -19.33 -1.08 -19.72
N ALA A 98 -18.50 -0.14 -20.18
CA ALA A 98 -18.66 0.47 -21.50
C ALA A 98 -18.39 -0.52 -22.65
N VAL A 99 -17.40 -1.40 -22.50
CA VAL A 99 -17.11 -2.46 -23.46
C VAL A 99 -18.24 -3.48 -23.49
N ASP A 100 -18.70 -3.97 -22.34
CA ASP A 100 -19.83 -4.90 -22.23
C ASP A 100 -21.11 -4.35 -22.85
N ALA A 101 -21.39 -3.06 -22.64
CA ALA A 101 -22.53 -2.39 -23.27
C ALA A 101 -22.39 -2.35 -24.79
N HIS A 102 -21.21 -1.99 -25.31
CA HIS A 102 -20.95 -1.92 -26.74
C HIS A 102 -21.03 -3.30 -27.42
N GLU A 103 -20.52 -4.36 -26.77
CA GLU A 103 -20.60 -5.73 -27.28
C GLU A 103 -22.04 -6.26 -27.34
N ARG A 104 -22.89 -5.88 -26.38
CA ARG A 104 -24.33 -6.22 -26.42
C ARG A 104 -25.06 -5.52 -27.56
N TYR A 105 -24.68 -4.29 -27.92
CA TYR A 105 -25.24 -3.58 -29.06
C TYR A 105 -24.75 -4.11 -30.42
N LEU A 106 -23.55 -4.69 -30.47
CA LEU A 106 -22.98 -5.26 -31.69
C LEU A 106 -23.36 -6.71 -31.95
N GLN A 107 -24.10 -7.40 -31.07
CA GLN A 107 -24.57 -8.74 -31.37
C GLN A 107 -25.58 -8.69 -32.54
N PRO A 108 -25.25 -9.27 -33.71
CA PRO A 108 -26.15 -9.24 -34.84
C PRO A 108 -27.35 -10.15 -34.55
N THR A 109 -28.54 -9.56 -34.53
CA THR A 109 -29.81 -10.29 -34.56
C THR A 109 -29.98 -10.90 -35.96
N GLY A 110 -29.51 -12.13 -36.13
CA GLY A 110 -30.00 -13.05 -37.17
C GLY A 110 -29.05 -13.39 -38.32
N GLY A 111 -29.11 -14.69 -38.69
CA GLY A 111 -28.93 -15.16 -40.07
C GLY A 111 -27.53 -15.63 -40.46
N ALA A 112 -27.33 -16.96 -40.44
CA ALA A 112 -26.25 -17.71 -41.10
C ALA A 112 -24.81 -17.29 -40.74
N ARG A 113 -24.27 -17.88 -39.67
CA ARG A 113 -22.83 -17.95 -39.43
C ARG A 113 -22.18 -18.85 -40.48
N SER A 114 -21.46 -18.25 -41.42
CA SER A 114 -20.41 -18.97 -42.14
C SER A 114 -19.38 -19.46 -41.10
N ASN A 115 -18.95 -20.71 -41.22
CA ASN A 115 -17.89 -21.27 -40.39
C ASN A 115 -16.56 -20.59 -40.77
N GLN A 116 -16.33 -19.36 -40.33
CA GLN A 116 -15.00 -18.80 -40.21
C GLN A 116 -14.26 -19.73 -39.25
N SER A 117 -13.30 -20.49 -39.78
CA SER A 117 -12.34 -21.26 -39.00
C SER A 117 -11.89 -20.39 -37.82
N GLY A 118 -12.20 -20.82 -36.60
CA GLY A 118 -12.21 -19.97 -35.39
C GLY A 118 -10.86 -19.45 -34.90
N GLY A 119 -9.86 -19.38 -35.76
CA GLY A 119 -8.57 -18.78 -35.46
C GLY A 119 -8.62 -17.26 -35.65
N SER A 120 -7.95 -16.52 -34.76
CA SER A 120 -7.77 -15.06 -34.86
C SER A 120 -6.55 -14.68 -35.72
N PHE A 121 -5.74 -15.67 -36.12
CA PHE A 121 -4.53 -15.52 -36.93
C PHE A 121 -4.50 -16.59 -38.03
N ASP A 122 -4.16 -16.17 -39.25
CA ASP A 122 -3.99 -17.05 -40.40
C ASP A 122 -2.52 -17.46 -40.55
N ILE A 123 -2.26 -18.75 -40.40
CA ILE A 123 -0.91 -19.33 -40.46
C ILE A 123 -0.36 -19.32 -41.90
N LEU A 124 -1.23 -19.33 -42.92
CA LEU A 124 -0.80 -19.37 -44.32
C LEU A 124 -0.39 -17.98 -44.82
N THR A 125 -1.20 -16.96 -44.51
CA THR A 125 -0.91 -15.58 -44.93
C THR A 125 -0.05 -14.81 -43.93
N LEU A 126 0.16 -15.37 -42.72
CA LEU A 126 0.85 -14.74 -41.59
C LEU A 126 0.22 -13.40 -41.18
N GLN A 127 -1.09 -13.29 -41.36
CA GLN A 127 -1.86 -12.08 -41.08
C GLN A 127 -2.91 -12.35 -40.01
N TYR A 128 -3.17 -11.33 -39.17
CA TYR A 128 -4.31 -11.34 -38.28
C TYR A 128 -5.59 -11.14 -39.10
N HIS A 129 -6.66 -11.82 -38.70
CA HIS A 129 -7.95 -11.60 -39.32
C HIS A 129 -8.52 -10.24 -38.91
N ASN A 130 -9.23 -9.57 -39.82
CA ASN A 130 -9.94 -8.32 -39.52
C ASN A 130 -11.23 -8.58 -38.72
N THR A 131 -11.07 -9.18 -37.55
CA THR A 131 -12.12 -9.47 -36.57
C THR A 131 -11.69 -8.86 -35.23
N PRO A 132 -12.62 -8.58 -34.30
CA PRO A 132 -12.27 -8.06 -32.97
C PRO A 132 -11.21 -8.94 -32.26
N SER A 133 -11.35 -10.26 -32.37
CA SER A 133 -10.40 -11.22 -31.80
C SER A 133 -9.00 -11.17 -32.44
N GLY A 134 -8.92 -10.91 -33.75
CA GLY A 134 -7.66 -10.75 -34.46
C GLY A 134 -6.93 -9.47 -34.06
N HIS A 135 -7.66 -8.37 -33.94
CA HIS A 135 -7.12 -7.10 -33.42
C HIS A 135 -6.64 -7.22 -31.98
N GLN A 136 -7.39 -7.91 -31.12
CA GLN A 136 -6.99 -8.15 -29.74
C GLN A 136 -5.69 -8.96 -29.67
N LEU A 137 -5.60 -10.06 -30.43
CA LEU A 137 -4.39 -10.89 -30.49
C LEU A 137 -3.18 -10.09 -31.01
N GLN A 138 -3.40 -9.26 -32.04
CA GLN A 138 -2.36 -8.37 -32.58
C GLN A 138 -1.82 -7.41 -31.50
N GLN A 139 -2.71 -6.77 -30.74
CA GLN A 139 -2.33 -5.84 -29.68
C GLN A 139 -1.55 -6.54 -28.55
N GLU A 140 -1.98 -7.75 -28.16
CA GLU A 140 -1.29 -8.53 -27.14
C GLU A 140 0.13 -8.89 -27.57
N ASP A 141 0.31 -9.32 -28.82
CA ASP A 141 1.61 -9.71 -29.35
C ASP A 141 2.52 -8.49 -29.58
N GLU A 142 1.97 -7.35 -29.98
CA GLU A 142 2.71 -6.09 -30.04
C GLU A 142 3.18 -5.65 -28.65
N ALA A 143 2.32 -5.75 -27.63
CA ALA A 143 2.69 -5.46 -26.25
C ALA A 143 3.82 -6.38 -25.74
N LYS A 144 3.79 -7.67 -26.09
CA LYS A 144 4.87 -8.62 -25.77
C LYS A 144 6.18 -8.26 -26.48
N LYS A 145 6.12 -7.90 -27.77
CA LYS A 145 7.30 -7.43 -28.53
C LYS A 145 7.92 -6.19 -27.90
N ASN A 146 7.11 -5.19 -27.56
CA ASN A 146 7.57 -3.97 -26.90
C ASN A 146 8.23 -4.26 -25.55
N ARG A 147 7.65 -5.16 -24.75
CA ARG A 147 8.24 -5.60 -23.48
C ARG A 147 9.58 -6.32 -23.69
N ALA A 148 9.68 -7.16 -24.72
CA ALA A 148 10.92 -7.86 -25.04
C ALA A 148 12.04 -6.88 -25.41
N VAL A 149 11.74 -5.85 -26.21
CA VAL A 149 12.69 -4.78 -26.57
C VAL A 149 13.12 -3.98 -25.32
N GLN A 150 12.19 -3.59 -24.46
CA GLN A 150 12.56 -2.89 -23.22
C GLN A 150 13.45 -3.76 -22.32
N ARG A 151 13.17 -5.06 -22.25
CA ARG A 151 13.98 -6.01 -21.50
C ARG A 151 15.37 -6.17 -22.11
N SER A 152 15.50 -6.22 -23.43
CA SER A 152 16.82 -6.33 -24.07
C SER A 152 17.68 -5.11 -23.78
N VAL A 153 17.11 -3.90 -23.85
CA VAL A 153 17.80 -2.65 -23.47
C VAL A 153 18.24 -2.69 -22.00
N PHE A 154 17.38 -3.16 -21.11
CA PHE A 154 17.71 -3.24 -19.68
C PHE A 154 18.81 -4.27 -19.38
N ILE A 155 18.76 -5.44 -20.02
CA ILE A 155 19.80 -6.47 -19.89
C ILE A 155 21.13 -5.92 -20.41
N ASN A 156 21.12 -5.26 -21.58
CA ASN A 156 22.32 -4.67 -22.17
C ASN A 156 22.96 -3.63 -21.24
N ARG A 157 22.16 -2.72 -20.66
CA ARG A 157 22.65 -1.74 -19.66
C ARG A 157 23.22 -2.38 -18.40
N LYS A 158 22.67 -3.52 -17.97
CA LYS A 158 23.20 -4.26 -16.80
C LYS A 158 24.50 -5.01 -17.10
N GLN A 159 24.62 -5.57 -18.30
CA GLN A 159 25.82 -6.28 -18.74
C GLN A 159 26.97 -5.30 -19.02
N HIS A 160 26.65 -4.09 -19.47
CA HIS A 160 27.60 -3.04 -19.82
C HIS A 160 27.35 -1.77 -18.98
N PRO A 161 27.81 -1.73 -17.72
CA PRO A 161 27.61 -0.58 -16.85
C PRO A 161 28.44 0.64 -17.28
N LEU A 162 29.55 0.41 -18.00
CA LEU A 162 30.38 1.47 -18.59
C LEU A 162 29.91 1.76 -20.01
N PRO A 163 30.02 3.01 -20.49
CA PRO A 163 29.59 3.39 -21.85
C PRO A 163 30.52 2.84 -22.96
N TYR A 164 31.64 2.23 -22.59
CA TYR A 164 32.64 1.70 -23.51
C TYR A 164 33.15 0.33 -23.02
N ASP A 165 33.64 -0.46 -23.97
CA ASP A 165 34.30 -1.73 -23.70
C ASP A 165 35.71 -1.50 -23.13
N ILE A 166 36.02 -2.14 -22.01
CA ILE A 166 37.27 -1.95 -21.27
C ILE A 166 38.47 -2.50 -22.05
N ILE A 167 38.26 -3.51 -22.92
CA ILE A 167 39.34 -4.16 -23.68
C ILE A 167 39.68 -3.37 -24.94
N THR A 168 38.67 -2.87 -25.65
CA THR A 168 38.84 -2.21 -26.95
C THR A 168 38.74 -0.68 -26.90
N ASN A 169 38.29 -0.13 -25.77
CA ASN A 169 38.01 1.29 -25.55
C ASN A 169 37.03 1.92 -26.57
N GLN A 170 36.23 1.07 -27.22
CA GLN A 170 35.20 1.48 -28.18
C GLN A 170 33.83 1.57 -27.49
N PRO A 171 32.93 2.45 -27.95
CA PRO A 171 31.57 2.51 -27.41
C PRO A 171 30.80 1.21 -27.72
N HIS A 172 29.93 0.79 -26.79
CA HIS A 172 29.02 -0.32 -27.05
C HIS A 172 28.03 0.06 -28.15
N LYS A 173 27.80 -0.86 -29.10
CA LYS A 173 26.75 -0.66 -30.12
C LYS A 173 25.39 -0.56 -29.42
N ALA A 174 24.69 0.54 -29.64
CA ALA A 174 23.31 0.68 -29.20
C ALA A 174 22.42 -0.33 -29.93
N LEU A 175 21.50 -0.96 -29.17
CA LEU A 175 20.41 -1.80 -29.68
C LEU A 175 19.23 -0.95 -30.12
#